data_AF-A0A0Q6KCS6-F1
#
_entry.id   AF-A0A0Q6KCS6-F1
#
_cell.length_a   1.000
_cell.length_b   1.000
_cell.length_c   1.000
_cell.angle_alpha   90.00
_cell.angle_beta   90.00
_cell.angle_gamma   90.00
#
_symmetry.space_group_name_H-M   'P 1'
#
loop_
_entity.id
_entity.type
_entity.pdbx_description
1 polymer ?
#
loop_
_entity_poly.entity_id
_entity_poly.type
_entity_poly.pdbx_seq_one_letter_code
_entity_poly.pdbx_strand_id
1 'polypeptide(L)'
;MSAVQYRKASIALATFAVAAGAALVLPGTASAVTQTDQYTIVATTGGYQPTDFVLVEGTPVTVTAEGSATTSTMGTATYYGPNGSVDTCTVDCQNPAGKYGALYARIGNGDPILIGEGPVVLNGAGPLSFAFNDGSESFGDNAGSYIATVTYDDGITPVDPDPGCFGSACFDFMDFFGSSAA
;
A
#
# COMPACT_ATOMS: atom_id res chain seq x y z
N MET A 1 17.96 -9.77 25.33
CA MET A 1 17.17 -9.11 24.27
C MET A 1 15.76 -9.67 24.36
N SER A 2 14.79 -8.90 24.84
CA SER A 2 13.39 -9.36 24.93
C SER A 2 12.79 -9.42 23.53
N ALA A 3 12.28 -10.59 23.14
CA ALA A 3 11.50 -10.74 21.92
C ALA A 3 10.09 -10.20 22.18
N VAL A 4 9.72 -9.12 21.49
CA VAL A 4 8.34 -8.62 21.47
C VAL A 4 7.56 -9.51 20.51
N GLN A 5 6.49 -10.15 21.00
CA GLN A 5 5.56 -10.91 20.15
C GLN A 5 4.48 -9.99 19.59
N TYR A 6 4.12 -10.21 18.33
CA TYR A 6 3.17 -9.42 17.57
C TYR A 6 2.03 -10.33 17.09
N ARG A 7 0.76 -9.90 17.21
CA ARG A 7 -0.42 -10.65 16.78
C ARG A 7 -1.20 -9.82 15.74
N LYS A 8 -1.67 -10.47 14.67
CA LYS A 8 -2.69 -9.89 13.77
C LYS A 8 -4.04 -9.90 14.49
N ALA A 9 -4.64 -8.73 14.69
CA ALA A 9 -5.94 -8.64 15.34
C ALA A 9 -7.04 -9.23 14.43
N SER A 10 -7.51 -10.44 14.74
CA SER A 10 -8.71 -11.00 14.11
C SER A 10 -9.91 -10.55 14.93
N ILE A 11 -10.66 -9.55 14.43
CA ILE A 11 -11.93 -9.13 15.05
C ILE A 11 -12.98 -10.18 14.70
N ALA A 12 -13.11 -11.21 15.54
CA ALA A 12 -14.25 -12.12 15.49
C ALA A 12 -15.47 -11.39 16.07
N LEU A 13 -16.43 -11.05 15.21
CA LEU A 13 -17.71 -10.47 15.62
C LEU A 13 -18.54 -11.58 16.32
N ALA A 14 -18.37 -11.74 17.62
CA ALA A 14 -19.13 -12.71 18.41
C ALA A 14 -20.41 -12.04 18.95
N THR A 15 -21.55 -12.39 18.37
CA THR A 15 -22.88 -11.98 18.84
C THR A 15 -23.24 -12.72 20.13
N PHE A 16 -22.90 -12.14 21.30
CA PHE A 16 -23.38 -12.63 22.60
C PHE A 16 -24.50 -11.75 23.12
N ALA A 17 -25.68 -12.35 23.29
CA ALA A 17 -26.80 -11.78 24.01
C ALA A 17 -26.85 -12.41 25.42
N VAL A 18 -26.34 -11.73 26.46
CA VAL A 18 -26.78 -11.97 27.85
C VAL A 18 -26.68 -10.69 28.72
N ALA A 19 -27.83 -10.42 29.35
CA ALA A 19 -28.16 -9.63 30.55
C ALA A 19 -27.11 -8.75 31.28
N ALA A 20 -27.43 -7.46 31.35
CA ALA A 20 -27.32 -6.52 32.47
C ALA A 20 -26.17 -6.70 33.49
N GLY A 21 -25.01 -6.13 33.14
CA GLY A 21 -23.96 -5.70 34.06
C GLY A 21 -23.08 -4.68 33.34
N ALA A 22 -23.38 -3.38 33.49
CA ALA A 22 -22.76 -2.30 32.72
C ALA A 22 -21.34 -1.99 33.20
N ALA A 23 -20.38 -2.86 32.86
CA ALA A 23 -18.99 -2.45 32.74
C ALA A 23 -18.79 -1.95 31.29
N LEU A 24 -18.68 -0.63 31.11
CA LEU A 24 -18.23 -0.04 29.85
C LEU A 24 -16.78 -0.47 29.62
N VAL A 25 -16.57 -1.60 28.96
CA VAL A 25 -15.28 -1.91 28.36
C VAL A 25 -15.22 -1.06 27.10
N LEU A 26 -14.58 0.11 27.20
CA LEU A 26 -14.22 0.91 26.04
C LEU A 26 -13.29 0.04 25.18
N PRO A 27 -13.61 -0.24 23.90
CA PRO A 27 -12.66 -0.91 23.03
C PRO A 27 -11.41 -0.01 22.94
N GLY A 28 -10.30 -0.50 23.49
CA GLY A 28 -9.01 0.14 23.31
C GLY A 28 -8.71 0.16 21.82
N THR A 29 -8.61 1.35 21.23
CA THR A 29 -8.08 1.51 19.87
C THR A 29 -6.60 1.19 19.94
N ALA A 30 -6.24 -0.07 19.75
CA ALA A 30 -4.86 -0.42 19.57
C ALA A 30 -4.38 0.24 18.28
N SER A 31 -3.48 1.21 18.41
CA SER A 31 -2.82 1.85 17.28
C SER A 31 -1.92 0.82 16.65
N ALA A 32 -2.26 0.35 15.46
CA ALA A 32 -1.37 -0.49 14.70
C ALA A 32 -0.30 0.36 14.02
N VAL A 33 0.84 -0.27 13.73
CA VAL A 33 2.07 0.45 13.41
C VAL A 33 2.01 0.89 11.95
N THR A 34 2.23 2.18 11.73
CA THR A 34 2.38 2.70 10.37
C THR A 34 3.68 2.19 9.76
N GLN A 35 3.56 1.47 8.66
CA GLN A 35 4.65 0.99 7.83
C GLN A 35 4.75 1.80 6.54
N THR A 36 5.93 1.74 5.92
CA THR A 36 6.19 2.40 4.64
C THR A 36 7.03 1.50 3.74
N ASP A 37 6.60 1.31 2.51
CA ASP A 37 7.38 0.67 1.44
C ASP A 37 7.64 1.67 0.31
N GLN A 38 8.79 1.54 -0.36
CA GLN A 38 9.19 2.43 -1.45
C GLN A 38 9.41 1.65 -2.75
N TYR A 39 8.89 2.21 -3.85
CA TYR A 39 8.98 1.63 -5.18
C TYR A 39 9.57 2.62 -6.16
N THR A 40 10.58 2.20 -6.90
CA THR A 40 11.16 2.99 -7.99
C THR A 40 10.43 2.69 -9.28
N ILE A 41 9.87 3.73 -9.91
CA ILE A 41 9.19 3.65 -11.20
C ILE A 41 10.13 4.26 -12.24
N VAL A 42 10.69 3.41 -13.10
CA VAL A 42 11.66 3.83 -14.12
C VAL A 42 10.92 4.31 -15.37
N ALA A 43 11.21 5.53 -15.84
CA ALA A 43 10.49 6.14 -16.96
C ALA A 43 10.74 5.45 -18.31
N THR A 44 11.82 4.65 -18.42
CA THR A 44 12.13 3.86 -19.62
C THR A 44 11.44 2.50 -19.67
N THR A 45 10.71 2.13 -18.63
CA THR A 45 10.00 0.84 -18.57
C THR A 45 8.53 1.05 -18.91
N GLY A 46 8.14 0.53 -20.08
CA GLY A 46 6.77 0.60 -20.57
C GLY A 46 5.77 -0.22 -19.76
N GLY A 47 4.55 0.28 -19.66
CA GLY A 47 3.45 -0.40 -18.98
C GLY A 47 3.51 -0.31 -17.46
N TYR A 48 2.72 -1.18 -16.81
CA TYR A 48 2.64 -1.25 -15.36
C TYR A 48 3.78 -2.09 -14.78
N GLN A 49 4.62 -1.44 -13.98
CA GLN A 49 5.69 -2.04 -13.20
C GLN A 49 5.08 -2.67 -11.93
N PRO A 50 5.16 -4.01 -11.77
CA PRO A 50 4.57 -4.67 -10.62
C PRO A 50 5.36 -4.36 -9.35
N THR A 51 4.66 -4.26 -8.22
CA THR A 51 5.28 -4.28 -6.90
C THR A 51 5.13 -5.66 -6.25
N ASP A 52 5.72 -5.83 -5.07
CA ASP A 52 5.44 -6.96 -4.17
C ASP A 52 4.26 -6.68 -3.22
N PHE A 53 3.64 -5.50 -3.30
CA PHE A 53 2.54 -5.10 -2.45
C PHE A 53 1.19 -5.62 -2.99
N VAL A 54 0.39 -6.21 -2.11
CA VAL A 54 -0.97 -6.67 -2.41
C VAL A 54 -1.93 -5.98 -1.47
N LEU A 55 -2.85 -5.19 -2.02
CA LEU A 55 -3.90 -4.54 -1.24
C LEU A 55 -4.92 -5.59 -0.79
N VAL A 56 -5.38 -5.43 0.44
CA VAL A 56 -6.45 -6.23 1.04
C VAL A 56 -7.66 -5.33 1.26
N GLU A 57 -8.84 -5.84 0.93
CA GLU A 57 -10.08 -5.09 1.10
C GLU A 57 -10.28 -4.68 2.56
N GLY A 58 -10.68 -3.42 2.77
CA GLY A 58 -10.87 -2.86 4.11
C GLY A 58 -9.62 -2.24 4.75
N THR A 59 -8.44 -2.39 4.13
CA THR A 59 -7.19 -1.78 4.60
C THR A 59 -6.72 -0.72 3.60
N PRO A 60 -7.13 0.56 3.76
CA PRO A 60 -6.69 1.63 2.88
C PRO A 60 -5.18 1.84 3.01
N VAL A 61 -4.54 2.19 1.91
CA VAL A 61 -3.13 2.62 1.89
C VAL A 61 -3.02 4.02 1.30
N THR A 62 -2.06 4.81 1.77
CA THR A 62 -1.79 6.15 1.25
C THR A 62 -0.53 6.13 0.40
N VAL A 63 -0.59 6.68 -0.80
CA VAL A 63 0.55 6.79 -1.70
C VAL A 63 0.91 8.25 -1.90
N THR A 64 2.20 8.56 -1.71
CA THR A 64 2.83 9.79 -2.17
C THR A 64 3.93 9.44 -3.17
N ALA A 65 4.34 10.39 -4.00
CA ALA A 65 5.46 10.18 -4.88
C ALA A 65 6.30 11.44 -5.07
N GLU A 66 7.58 11.22 -5.30
CA GLU A 66 8.55 12.25 -5.64
C GLU A 66 9.46 11.79 -6.78
N GLY A 67 10.36 12.67 -7.20
CA GLY A 67 11.32 12.39 -8.26
C GLY A 67 11.03 13.19 -9.52
N SER A 68 11.71 12.81 -10.59
CA SER A 68 11.75 13.60 -11.81
C SER A 68 12.08 12.72 -13.00
N ALA A 69 11.31 12.86 -14.08
CA ALA A 69 11.48 12.08 -15.29
C ALA A 69 11.07 12.87 -16.54
N THR A 70 11.53 12.44 -17.71
CA THR A 70 11.18 13.01 -19.02
C THR A 70 10.53 11.97 -19.92
N THR A 71 9.57 12.42 -20.74
CA THR A 71 8.90 11.64 -21.80
C THR A 71 9.60 11.76 -23.15
N SER A 72 10.71 12.50 -23.22
CA SER A 72 11.60 12.47 -24.37
C SER A 72 12.96 13.07 -24.03
N THR A 73 14.00 12.52 -24.63
CA THR A 73 15.36 13.08 -24.61
C THR A 73 15.78 13.63 -25.97
N MET A 74 14.85 13.66 -26.94
CA MET A 74 15.06 14.31 -28.23
C MET A 74 15.10 15.84 -28.03
N GLY A 75 16.30 16.42 -28.10
CA GLY A 75 16.53 17.85 -27.88
C GLY A 75 16.82 18.16 -26.41
N THR A 76 16.33 19.31 -25.91
CA THR A 76 16.50 19.67 -24.49
C THR A 76 15.43 18.95 -23.67
N ALA A 77 15.85 17.89 -22.96
CA ALA A 77 14.97 17.12 -22.09
C ALA A 77 14.30 18.03 -21.05
N THR A 78 12.98 17.94 -20.95
CA THR A 78 12.18 18.63 -19.94
C THR A 78 11.74 17.62 -18.89
N TYR A 79 12.11 17.87 -17.65
CA TYR A 79 11.83 16.96 -16.55
C TYR A 79 10.58 17.39 -15.81
N TYR A 80 9.68 16.44 -15.57
CA TYR A 80 8.41 16.60 -14.89
C TYR A 80 8.42 15.84 -13.57
N GLY A 81 7.78 16.42 -12.56
CA GLY A 81 7.41 15.69 -11.35
C GLY A 81 6.28 14.69 -11.60
N PRO A 82 5.91 13.87 -10.61
CA PRO A 82 4.90 12.81 -10.75
C PRO A 82 3.51 13.26 -11.23
N ASN A 83 3.17 14.55 -11.12
CA ASN A 83 1.94 15.12 -11.67
C ASN A 83 1.90 15.17 -13.21
N GLY A 84 3.04 14.89 -13.87
CA GLY A 84 3.20 14.93 -15.32
C GLY A 84 3.26 16.34 -15.90
N SER A 85 3.23 16.40 -17.22
CA SER A 85 3.20 17.65 -17.99
C SER A 85 1.80 18.29 -18.01
N VAL A 86 1.67 19.44 -18.68
CA VAL A 86 0.36 20.05 -18.95
C VAL A 86 -0.38 19.38 -20.10
N ASP A 87 0.33 18.60 -20.92
CA ASP A 87 -0.20 18.00 -22.13
C ASP A 87 -0.86 16.66 -21.81
N THR A 88 -2.03 16.45 -22.39
CA THR A 88 -2.72 15.17 -22.31
C THR A 88 -2.06 14.19 -23.25
N CYS A 89 -1.89 12.95 -22.82
CA CYS A 89 -1.50 11.88 -23.71
C CYS A 89 -2.59 11.65 -24.75
N THR A 90 -2.24 11.76 -26.03
CA THR A 90 -3.19 11.58 -27.15
C THR A 90 -2.97 10.28 -27.91
N VAL A 91 -2.04 9.45 -27.44
CA VAL A 91 -1.66 8.15 -28.01
C VAL A 91 -2.04 7.03 -27.04
N ASP A 92 -1.60 5.81 -27.31
CA ASP A 92 -1.86 4.59 -26.55
C ASP A 92 -1.10 4.50 -25.20
N CYS A 93 -1.28 5.52 -24.36
CA CYS A 93 -0.75 5.55 -23.01
C CYS A 93 -1.49 4.61 -22.06
N GLN A 94 -0.91 4.38 -20.89
CA GLN A 94 -1.53 3.62 -19.79
C GLN A 94 -2.84 4.26 -19.33
N ASN A 95 -2.91 5.59 -19.39
CA ASN A 95 -4.16 6.34 -19.36
C ASN A 95 -4.22 7.33 -20.55
N PRO A 96 -4.99 7.02 -21.61
CA PRO A 96 -5.15 7.88 -22.79
C PRO A 96 -5.91 9.20 -22.54
N ALA A 97 -6.48 9.41 -21.35
CA ALA A 97 -7.02 10.70 -20.93
C ALA A 97 -6.13 11.38 -19.87
N GLY A 98 -5.00 10.77 -19.54
CA GLY A 98 -4.04 11.23 -18.55
C GLY A 98 -3.01 12.19 -19.12
N LYS A 99 -2.18 12.75 -18.24
CA LYS A 99 -1.07 13.64 -18.65
C LYS A 99 0.18 12.84 -19.01
N TYR A 100 0.96 13.33 -19.97
CA TYR A 100 2.28 12.76 -20.26
C TYR A 100 3.18 12.81 -19.03
N GLY A 101 3.90 11.72 -18.77
CA GLY A 101 4.82 11.56 -17.65
C GLY A 101 4.18 11.53 -16.27
N ALA A 102 2.85 11.56 -16.15
CA ALA A 102 2.21 11.44 -14.86
C ALA A 102 2.33 10.01 -14.31
N LEU A 103 2.41 9.89 -12.98
CA LEU A 103 2.43 8.62 -12.28
C LEU A 103 1.01 8.11 -12.05
N TYR A 104 0.74 6.90 -12.51
CA TYR A 104 -0.51 6.17 -12.27
C TYR A 104 -0.26 4.90 -11.47
N ALA A 105 -1.25 4.48 -10.70
CA ALA A 105 -1.33 3.16 -10.09
C ALA A 105 -2.42 2.32 -10.75
N ARG A 106 -2.38 1.02 -10.51
CA ARG A 106 -3.46 0.08 -10.80
C ARG A 106 -3.47 -1.02 -9.73
N ILE A 107 -4.69 -1.37 -9.28
CA ILE A 107 -4.93 -2.46 -8.33
C ILE A 107 -5.53 -3.63 -9.11
N GLY A 108 -4.82 -4.75 -9.15
CA GLY A 108 -5.21 -5.91 -9.96
C GLY A 108 -5.34 -5.56 -11.44
N ASN A 109 -6.55 -5.75 -11.98
CA ASN A 109 -6.90 -5.41 -13.36
C ASN A 109 -7.88 -4.23 -13.46
N GLY A 110 -7.98 -3.42 -12.40
CA GLY A 110 -8.88 -2.27 -12.35
C GLY A 110 -8.43 -1.10 -13.24
N ASP A 111 -9.19 -0.02 -13.17
CA ASP A 111 -8.90 1.20 -13.93
C ASP A 111 -7.63 1.91 -13.43
N PRO A 112 -6.92 2.66 -14.30
CA PRO A 112 -5.81 3.52 -13.90
C PRO A 112 -6.24 4.58 -12.87
N ILE A 113 -5.45 4.75 -11.82
CA ILE A 113 -5.66 5.75 -10.77
C ILE A 113 -4.51 6.76 -10.83
N LEU A 114 -4.81 8.05 -11.01
CA LEU A 114 -3.79 9.10 -10.97
C LEU A 114 -3.24 9.20 -9.54
N ILE A 115 -1.93 8.98 -9.38
CA ILE A 115 -1.24 9.19 -8.10
C ILE A 115 -0.70 10.61 -8.03
N GLY A 116 -0.03 11.06 -9.09
CA GLY A 116 0.65 12.35 -9.05
C GLY A 116 1.70 12.39 -7.93
N GLU A 117 1.90 13.55 -7.33
CA GLU A 117 2.72 13.70 -6.11
C GLU A 117 2.01 13.13 -4.86
N GLY A 118 0.70 12.92 -4.93
CA GLY A 118 -0.14 12.51 -3.82
C GLY A 118 -0.41 13.64 -2.80
N PRO A 119 -0.93 13.30 -1.60
CA PRO A 119 -1.31 11.96 -1.16
C PRO A 119 -2.59 11.45 -1.86
N VAL A 120 -2.60 10.17 -2.25
CA VAL A 120 -3.79 9.47 -2.76
C VAL A 120 -4.07 8.24 -1.91
N VAL A 121 -5.33 8.09 -1.48
CA VAL A 121 -5.79 6.91 -0.74
C VAL A 121 -6.26 5.85 -1.73
N LEU A 122 -5.61 4.70 -1.71
CA LEU A 122 -5.98 3.53 -2.50
C LEU A 122 -6.81 2.56 -1.65
N ASN A 123 -7.89 2.07 -2.25
CA ASN A 123 -8.80 1.10 -1.67
C ASN A 123 -9.07 -0.02 -2.68
N GLY A 124 -9.24 -1.24 -2.19
CA GLY A 124 -9.57 -2.40 -3.01
C GLY A 124 -8.74 -3.62 -2.62
N ALA A 125 -8.83 -4.67 -3.42
CA ALA A 125 -8.05 -5.88 -3.25
C ALA A 125 -7.32 -6.25 -4.54
N GLY A 126 -6.05 -6.63 -4.41
CA GLY A 126 -5.24 -7.10 -5.54
C GLY A 126 -3.82 -6.54 -5.56
N PRO A 127 -2.97 -7.06 -6.46
CA PRO A 127 -1.59 -6.61 -6.59
C PRO A 127 -1.54 -5.15 -7.02
N LEU A 128 -0.64 -4.39 -6.40
CA LEU A 128 -0.37 -3.01 -6.77
C LEU A 128 0.66 -2.96 -7.90
N SER A 129 0.47 -2.04 -8.81
CA SER A 129 1.45 -1.73 -9.85
C SER A 129 1.40 -0.26 -10.19
N PHE A 130 2.52 0.28 -10.68
CA PHE A 130 2.66 1.67 -11.04
C PHE A 130 3.11 1.84 -12.48
N ALA A 131 2.75 2.94 -13.11
CA ALA A 131 3.17 3.25 -14.47
C ALA A 131 3.54 4.73 -14.61
N PHE A 132 4.60 4.96 -15.38
CA PHE A 132 4.87 6.25 -15.98
C PHE A 132 4.02 6.38 -17.24
N ASN A 133 3.20 7.43 -17.35
CA ASN A 133 2.23 7.56 -18.43
C ASN A 133 2.88 8.08 -19.72
N ASP A 134 3.06 7.21 -20.69
CA ASP A 134 3.64 7.57 -21.99
C ASP A 134 3.17 6.63 -23.11
N GLY A 135 3.38 7.03 -24.37
CA GLY A 135 3.02 6.24 -25.53
C GLY A 135 3.73 4.89 -25.52
N SER A 136 3.02 3.82 -25.91
CA SER A 136 3.51 2.44 -25.72
C SER A 136 4.85 2.16 -26.41
N GLU A 137 5.13 2.90 -27.50
CA GLU A 137 6.35 2.80 -28.30
C GLU A 137 7.40 3.89 -27.97
N SER A 138 7.12 4.78 -27.01
CA SER A 138 7.91 5.98 -26.71
C SER A 138 8.75 5.87 -25.42
N PHE A 139 8.75 4.73 -24.74
CA PHE A 139 9.53 4.59 -23.51
C PHE A 139 11.06 4.61 -23.72
N GLY A 140 11.53 4.34 -24.94
CA GLY A 140 12.95 4.16 -25.24
C GLY A 140 13.80 5.43 -25.14
N ASP A 141 13.20 6.61 -25.31
CA ASP A 141 13.87 7.91 -25.22
C ASP A 141 13.57 8.65 -23.91
N ASN A 142 12.97 7.97 -22.94
CA ASN A 142 12.72 8.52 -21.61
C ASN A 142 13.96 8.50 -20.72
N ALA A 143 13.94 9.29 -19.65
CA ALA A 143 14.97 9.25 -18.62
C ALA A 143 14.41 9.65 -17.25
N GLY A 144 15.12 9.26 -16.20
CA GLY A 144 14.73 9.53 -14.82
C GLY A 144 13.77 8.48 -14.24
N SER A 145 13.29 8.78 -13.04
CA SER A 145 12.42 7.88 -12.28
C SER A 145 11.65 8.63 -11.19
N TYR A 146 10.58 7.98 -10.72
CA TYR A 146 9.85 8.37 -9.52
C TYR A 146 10.08 7.38 -8.39
N ILE A 147 9.93 7.86 -7.16
CA ILE A 147 9.86 7.03 -5.95
C ILE A 147 8.46 7.18 -5.39
N ALA A 148 7.67 6.10 -5.47
CA ALA A 148 6.37 6.03 -4.82
C ALA A 148 6.54 5.46 -3.41
N THR A 149 6.05 6.18 -2.40
CA THR A 149 6.03 5.72 -1.01
C THR A 149 4.61 5.28 -0.66
N VAL A 150 4.45 4.00 -0.32
CA VAL A 150 3.18 3.40 0.10
C VAL A 150 3.20 3.33 1.63
N THR A 151 2.30 4.07 2.26
CA THR A 151 2.11 4.09 3.71
C THR A 151 0.86 3.30 4.08
N TYR A 152 0.99 2.36 5.00
CA TYR A 152 -0.09 1.46 5.40
C TYR A 152 0.01 1.10 6.87
N ASP A 153 -1.07 0.52 7.38
CA ASP A 153 -1.13 -0.08 8.69
C ASP A 153 -0.91 -1.59 8.53
N ASP A 154 0.07 -2.18 9.24
CA ASP A 154 0.34 -3.63 9.16
C ASP A 154 -0.73 -4.49 9.85
N GLY A 155 -1.72 -3.86 10.49
CA GLY A 155 -2.77 -4.53 11.25
C GLY A 155 -2.23 -5.28 12.47
N ILE A 156 -0.96 -5.04 12.81
CA ILE A 156 -0.31 -5.58 13.99
C ILE A 156 -0.53 -4.58 15.11
N THR A 157 -1.53 -4.88 15.92
CA THR A 157 -1.71 -4.20 17.19
C THR A 157 -0.68 -4.76 18.19
N PRO A 158 0.19 -3.93 18.78
CA PRO A 158 0.98 -4.37 19.92
C PRO A 158 0.03 -4.91 20.98
N VAL A 159 0.17 -6.20 21.32
CA VAL A 159 -0.51 -6.74 22.50
C VAL A 159 0.25 -6.15 23.67
N ASP A 160 -0.39 -5.30 24.46
CA ASP A 160 0.19 -4.88 25.73
C ASP A 160 0.64 -6.15 26.46
N PRO A 161 1.91 -6.27 26.88
CA PRO A 161 2.33 -7.40 27.69
C PRO A 161 1.44 -7.37 28.93
N ASP A 162 0.60 -8.39 29.06
CA ASP A 162 -0.39 -8.50 30.12
C ASP A 162 0.27 -8.09 31.45
N PRO A 163 -0.19 -7.01 32.13
CA PRO A 163 0.52 -6.47 33.29
C PRO A 163 0.63 -7.47 34.46
N GLY A 164 -0.03 -8.63 34.36
CA GLY A 164 0.10 -9.76 35.28
C GLY A 164 1.07 -10.89 34.87
N CYS A 165 1.58 -10.96 33.63
CA CYS A 165 2.42 -12.08 33.17
C CYS A 165 3.91 -11.71 33.05
N PHE A 166 4.59 -11.55 34.19
CA PHE A 166 6.06 -11.48 34.23
C PHE A 166 6.64 -12.89 34.38
N GLY A 167 7.09 -13.49 33.27
CA GLY A 167 7.87 -14.75 33.32
C GLY A 167 7.70 -15.65 32.11
N SER A 168 8.55 -16.69 32.03
CA SER A 168 8.60 -17.71 30.96
C SER A 168 7.38 -18.64 30.89
N ALA A 169 6.35 -18.41 31.72
CA ALA A 169 5.15 -19.24 31.78
C ALA A 169 4.05 -18.84 30.76
N CYS A 170 4.23 -17.77 29.98
CA CYS A 170 3.27 -17.33 28.98
C CYS A 170 3.47 -17.97 27.57
N PHE A 171 4.37 -18.94 27.43
CA PHE A 171 4.53 -19.74 26.22
C PHE A 171 4.02 -21.17 26.45
N ASP A 172 2.70 -21.38 26.39
CA ASP A 172 2.19 -22.70 26.07
C ASP A 172 1.82 -22.73 24.58
N PHE A 173 2.72 -23.32 23.79
CA PHE A 173 2.59 -23.46 22.34
C PHE A 173 1.52 -24.50 21.95
N MET A 174 0.86 -25.14 22.93
CA MET A 174 -0.09 -26.23 22.72
C MET A 174 -1.56 -25.81 22.55
N ASP A 175 -1.95 -24.56 22.84
CA ASP A 175 -3.34 -24.10 22.61
C ASP A 175 -3.63 -23.64 21.17
N PHE A 176 -2.63 -23.69 20.26
CA PHE A 176 -2.80 -23.29 18.86
C PHE A 176 -3.44 -24.37 17.97
N PHE A 177 -3.35 -25.64 18.35
CA PHE A 177 -4.05 -26.72 17.65
C PHE A 177 -5.08 -27.34 18.59
N GLY A 178 -6.34 -26.99 18.37
CA GLY A 178 -7.45 -27.69 18.99
C GLY A 178 -7.26 -29.19 18.85
N SER A 179 -7.03 -29.86 19.99
CA SER A 179 -7.14 -31.29 20.13
C SER A 179 -8.59 -31.68 19.84
N SER A 180 -8.91 -31.93 18.57
CA SER A 180 -10.08 -32.72 18.20
C SER A 180 -9.68 -34.20 18.30
N ALA A 181 -9.64 -34.70 19.53
CA ALA A 181 -9.68 -36.12 19.81
C ALA A 181 -11.08 -36.48 20.35
N ALA A 182 -11.96 -36.86 19.44
CA ALA A 182 -13.04 -37.84 19.64
C ALA A 182 -13.57 -38.27 18.26
#